data_AF-A0A7C5J8Z6-F1
#
_entry.id   AF-A0A7C5J8Z6-F1
#
_cell.length_a   1.000
_cell.length_b   1.000
_cell.length_c   1.000
_cell.angle_alpha   90.00
_cell.angle_beta   90.00
_cell.angle_gamma   90.00
#
_symmetry.space_group_name_H-M   'P 1'
#
loop_
_entity.id
_entity.type
_entity.pdbx_description
1 polymer ?
#
loop_
_entity_poly.entity_id
_entity_poly.type
_entity_poly.pdbx_seq_one_letter_code
_entity_poly.pdbx_strand_id
1 'polypeptide(L)'
;MRRASRLASLSVVMLLGLMAGCDGDGGGMASSPQAIANPEDAPSAYLDYCGDCHVPPRPGAHSAEMWPSVVNRMQQRRVAQGLGAIPPVAREAILDYLQGRSGR
;
A
#
# COMPACT_ATOMS: atom_id res chain seq x y z
N MET A 1 45.69 -56.82 17.18
CA MET A 1 46.64 -56.03 18.00
C MET A 1 46.04 -54.63 18.21
N ARG A 2 45.91 -54.16 19.46
CA ARG A 2 45.32 -52.86 19.84
C ARG A 2 46.40 -51.77 19.86
N ARG A 3 46.19 -50.63 19.18
CA ARG A 3 46.76 -49.30 19.48
C ARG A 3 45.72 -48.25 19.04
N ALA A 4 45.03 -47.61 19.98
CA ALA A 4 45.35 -46.30 20.57
C ALA A 4 45.04 -45.16 19.58
N SER A 5 43.87 -44.52 19.66
CA SER A 5 43.56 -43.32 20.48
C SER A 5 44.36 -42.06 20.11
N ARG A 6 43.57 -41.08 19.62
CA ARG A 6 43.64 -39.62 19.84
C ARG A 6 44.49 -38.76 18.89
N LEU A 7 43.89 -37.61 18.59
CA LEU A 7 44.50 -36.35 18.15
C LEU A 7 44.74 -36.18 16.64
N ALA A 8 43.64 -35.97 15.94
CA ALA A 8 43.61 -34.93 14.90
C ALA A 8 42.26 -34.20 15.03
N SER A 9 42.11 -33.53 16.16
CA SER A 9 41.22 -32.38 16.28
C SER A 9 41.58 -31.37 15.18
N LEU A 10 40.56 -30.65 14.70
CA LEU A 10 40.64 -29.42 13.88
C LEU A 10 40.51 -29.55 12.35
N SER A 11 39.69 -30.46 11.81
CA SER A 11 39.28 -30.33 10.39
C SER A 11 37.80 -30.58 10.08
N VAL A 12 36.95 -30.89 11.07
CA VAL A 12 35.52 -31.19 10.82
C VAL A 12 34.61 -29.97 10.98
N VAL A 13 35.09 -28.84 11.50
CA VAL A 13 34.26 -27.62 11.67
C VAL A 13 34.08 -26.85 10.34
N MET A 14 34.81 -27.20 9.28
CA MET A 14 34.76 -26.50 7.99
C MET A 14 33.87 -27.22 6.95
N LEU A 15 32.76 -27.82 7.39
CA LEU A 15 31.80 -28.53 6.53
C LEU A 15 30.36 -28.47 7.08
N LEU A 16 30.01 -27.38 7.79
CA LEU A 16 28.69 -27.16 8.40
C LEU A 16 28.14 -25.76 8.06
N GLY A 17 28.21 -25.39 6.77
CA GLY A 17 27.68 -24.12 6.24
C GLY A 17 26.49 -24.28 5.29
N LEU A 18 25.67 -25.34 5.47
CA LEU A 18 24.66 -25.76 4.49
C LEU A 18 23.20 -25.44 4.85
N MET A 19 22.88 -24.52 5.77
CA MET A 19 21.47 -24.12 5.99
C MET A 19 21.33 -22.66 6.45
N ALA A 20 21.53 -21.70 5.54
CA ALA A 20 20.88 -20.39 5.65
C ALA A 20 19.70 -20.35 4.67
N GLY A 21 18.72 -21.22 4.94
CA GLY A 21 17.44 -21.25 4.25
C GLY A 21 16.49 -20.24 4.88
N CYS A 22 15.85 -19.45 4.00
CA CYS A 22 14.58 -18.73 4.15
C CYS A 22 14.08 -18.45 5.57
N ASP A 23 14.52 -17.35 6.18
CA ASP A 23 13.64 -16.62 7.10
C ASP A 23 12.68 -15.80 6.24
N GLY A 24 11.63 -16.50 5.79
CA GLY A 24 10.44 -15.86 5.30
C GLY A 24 9.78 -15.19 6.48
N ASP A 25 10.06 -13.90 6.69
CA ASP A 25 9.06 -13.04 7.31
C ASP A 25 7.96 -12.85 6.27
N GLY A 26 7.11 -13.88 6.19
CA GLY A 26 5.73 -13.75 5.75
C GLY A 26 4.96 -12.92 6.76
N GLY A 27 5.46 -11.71 7.04
CA GLY A 27 4.76 -10.65 7.73
C GLY A 27 3.54 -10.37 6.87
N GLY A 28 2.42 -10.89 7.35
CA GLY A 28 1.24 -11.11 6.55
C GLY A 28 0.86 -9.88 5.75
N MET A 29 0.15 -10.14 4.64
CA MET A 29 -1.03 -9.35 4.36
C MET A 29 -1.89 -9.33 5.64
N ALA A 30 -1.55 -8.47 6.59
CA ALA A 30 -2.53 -7.55 7.08
C ALA A 30 -3.08 -6.95 5.80
N SER A 31 -4.20 -7.51 5.35
CA SER A 31 -5.31 -6.73 4.88
C SER A 31 -5.46 -5.62 5.92
N SER A 32 -4.62 -4.59 5.83
CA SER A 32 -4.87 -3.30 6.42
C SER A 32 -6.31 -3.11 6.03
N PRO A 33 -7.25 -3.05 6.98
CA PRO A 33 -8.59 -2.62 6.65
C PRO A 33 -8.31 -1.39 5.84
N GLN A 34 -8.66 -1.46 4.56
CA GLN A 34 -8.62 -0.30 3.73
C GLN A 34 -9.73 0.51 4.33
N ALA A 35 -9.41 1.21 5.42
CA ALA A 35 -10.21 2.23 6.01
C ALA A 35 -10.19 3.26 4.89
N ILE A 36 -11.10 3.07 3.93
CA ILE A 36 -12.09 4.09 3.61
C ILE A 36 -12.30 4.78 4.94
N ALA A 37 -11.63 5.93 5.11
CA ALA A 37 -11.82 6.75 6.28
C ALA A 37 -13.32 6.81 6.51
N ASN A 38 -13.77 6.42 7.72
CA ASN A 38 -15.16 6.12 8.06
C ASN A 38 -16.14 6.72 7.05
N PRO A 39 -16.78 5.90 6.19
CA PRO A 39 -17.47 6.40 5.00
C PRO A 39 -18.58 7.41 5.33
N GLU A 40 -19.04 7.43 6.58
CA GLU A 40 -19.97 8.42 7.12
C GLU A 40 -19.44 9.87 7.10
N ASP A 41 -18.12 10.08 7.14
CA ASP A 41 -17.52 11.43 7.13
C ASP A 41 -17.09 11.90 5.71
N ALA A 42 -17.30 11.08 4.69
CA ALA A 42 -16.95 11.40 3.31
C ALA A 42 -18.06 12.19 2.61
N PRO A 43 -17.74 13.25 1.84
CA PRO A 43 -18.73 13.88 0.99
C PRO A 43 -19.20 12.86 -0.05
N SER A 44 -20.50 12.85 -0.37
CA SER A 44 -21.05 11.94 -1.38
C SER A 44 -20.27 12.02 -2.70
N ALA A 45 -19.86 13.23 -3.09
CA ALA A 45 -19.02 13.48 -4.26
C ALA A 45 -17.74 12.64 -4.31
N TYR A 46 -17.10 12.33 -3.17
CA TYR A 46 -15.93 11.45 -3.16
C TYR A 46 -16.30 10.02 -3.57
N LEU A 47 -17.40 9.48 -3.05
CA LEU A 47 -17.85 8.14 -3.41
C LEU A 47 -18.35 8.11 -4.86
N ASP A 48 -19.17 9.08 -5.24
CA ASP A 48 -19.78 9.17 -6.57
C ASP A 48 -18.68 9.30 -7.65
N TYR A 49 -17.76 10.26 -7.52
CA TYR A 49 -16.80 10.53 -8.59
C TYR A 49 -15.51 9.70 -8.52
N CYS A 50 -15.09 9.25 -7.34
CA CYS A 50 -13.88 8.44 -7.21
C CYS A 50 -14.14 6.93 -7.16
N GLY A 51 -15.39 6.51 -6.94
CA GLY A 51 -15.81 5.11 -6.84
C GLY A 51 -16.40 4.48 -8.10
N ASP A 52 -16.76 5.29 -9.11
CA ASP A 52 -17.44 4.80 -10.33
C ASP A 52 -16.67 3.73 -11.12
N CYS A 53 -15.33 3.71 -11.05
CA CYS A 53 -14.51 2.79 -11.84
C CYS A 53 -13.87 1.66 -11.01
N HIS A 54 -13.50 1.96 -9.76
CA HIS A 54 -12.83 1.06 -8.83
C HIS A 54 -12.93 1.64 -7.42
N VAL A 55 -12.36 0.95 -6.42
CA VAL A 55 -12.32 1.43 -5.03
C VAL A 55 -11.71 2.83 -4.96
N PRO A 56 -12.36 3.83 -4.31
CA PRO A 56 -11.82 5.16 -4.14
C PRO A 56 -10.43 5.19 -3.47
N PRO A 57 -9.56 6.15 -3.81
CA PRO A 57 -8.22 6.20 -3.26
C PRO A 57 -8.27 6.62 -1.78
N ARG A 58 -7.53 5.90 -0.92
CA ARG A 58 -7.47 6.23 0.52
C ARG A 58 -6.85 7.62 0.73
N PRO A 59 -7.43 8.50 1.58
CA PRO A 59 -6.88 9.84 1.80
C PRO A 59 -5.43 9.88 2.33
N GLY A 60 -5.03 8.86 3.09
CA GLY A 60 -3.65 8.71 3.57
C GLY A 60 -2.63 8.24 2.53
N ALA A 61 -3.05 7.92 1.30
CA ALA A 61 -2.15 7.36 0.27
C ALA A 61 -1.20 8.40 -0.35
N HIS A 62 -1.51 9.69 -0.25
CA HIS A 62 -0.72 10.79 -0.80
C HIS A 62 -0.66 11.97 0.17
N SER A 63 0.39 12.80 0.06
CA SER A 63 0.46 14.07 0.78
C SER A 63 -0.61 15.05 0.27
N ALA A 64 -0.93 16.06 1.08
CA ALA A 64 -1.98 17.01 0.75
C ALA A 64 -1.70 17.75 -0.58
N GLU A 65 -0.44 18.05 -0.84
CA GLU A 65 0.03 18.77 -2.04
C GLU A 65 -0.09 17.93 -3.31
N MET A 66 -0.09 16.60 -3.19
CA MET A 66 -0.15 15.69 -4.32
C MET A 66 -1.58 15.44 -4.82
N TRP A 67 -2.58 15.58 -3.94
CA TRP A 67 -3.98 15.29 -4.29
C TRP A 67 -4.54 16.07 -5.48
N PRO A 68 -4.26 17.38 -5.68
CA PRO A 68 -4.70 18.10 -6.88
C PRO A 68 -4.28 17.42 -8.19
N SER A 69 -3.05 16.90 -8.25
CA SER A 69 -2.52 16.19 -9.42
C SER A 69 -3.21 14.83 -9.60
N VAL A 70 -3.41 14.10 -8.50
CA VAL A 70 -4.09 12.79 -8.52
C VAL A 70 -5.54 12.93 -8.98
N VAL A 71 -6.29 13.88 -8.43
CA VAL A 71 -7.69 14.15 -8.81
C VAL A 71 -7.78 14.61 -10.27
N ASN A 72 -6.82 15.42 -10.75
CA ASN A 72 -6.76 15.77 -12.17
C ASN A 72 -6.60 14.52 -13.05
N ARG A 73 -5.64 13.65 -12.73
CA ARG A 73 -5.43 12.39 -13.48
C ARG A 73 -6.69 11.51 -13.47
N MET A 74 -7.41 11.42 -12.36
CA MET A 74 -8.68 10.69 -12.28
C MET A 74 -9.73 11.31 -13.18
N GLN A 75 -9.88 12.63 -13.16
CA GLN A 75 -10.81 13.33 -14.05
C GLN A 75 -10.49 13.10 -15.52
N GLN A 76 -9.21 13.17 -15.93
CA GLN A 76 -8.84 12.86 -17.32
C GLN A 76 -9.23 11.44 -17.71
N ARG A 77 -9.05 10.47 -16.81
CA ARG A 77 -9.47 9.07 -17.04
C ARG A 77 -11.00 8.95 -17.13
N ARG A 78 -11.75 9.61 -16.24
CA ARG A 78 -13.23 9.64 -16.30
C ARG A 78 -13.72 10.17 -17.64
N VAL A 79 -13.19 11.30 -18.09
CA VAL A 79 -13.54 11.91 -19.37
C VAL A 79 -13.22 10.98 -20.53
N ALA A 80 -12.02 10.36 -20.53
CA ALA A 80 -11.63 9.40 -21.56
C ALA A 80 -12.52 8.13 -21.60
N GLN A 81 -13.18 7.79 -20.49
CA GLN A 81 -14.14 6.68 -20.39
C GLN A 81 -15.59 7.11 -20.66
N GLY A 82 -15.84 8.37 -21.00
CA GLY A 82 -17.19 8.89 -21.27
C GLY A 82 -18.04 9.17 -20.02
N LEU A 83 -17.45 9.17 -18.82
CA LEU A 83 -18.15 9.43 -17.54
C LEU A 83 -18.30 10.92 -17.21
N GLY A 84 -17.85 11.80 -18.12
CA GLY A 84 -17.86 13.24 -17.92
C GLY A 84 -16.81 13.76 -16.94
N ALA A 85 -16.70 15.09 -16.89
CA ALA A 85 -15.82 15.79 -15.96
C ALA A 85 -16.46 15.90 -14.57
N ILE A 86 -15.63 15.95 -13.52
CA ILE A 86 -16.10 16.23 -12.17
C ILE A 86 -16.50 17.71 -12.11
N PRO A 87 -17.73 18.06 -11.67
CA PRO A 87 -18.14 19.44 -11.51
C PRO A 87 -17.21 20.20 -10.55
N PRO A 88 -16.96 21.51 -10.74
CA PRO A 88 -16.02 22.27 -9.92
C PRO A 88 -16.30 22.19 -8.40
N VAL A 89 -17.57 22.32 -8.01
CA VAL A 89 -18.01 22.24 -6.60
C VAL A 89 -17.74 20.85 -6.01
N ALA A 90 -18.03 19.79 -6.77
CA ALA A 90 -17.73 18.42 -6.34
C ALA A 90 -16.22 18.20 -6.22
N ARG A 91 -15.44 18.73 -7.16
CA ARG A 91 -13.98 18.64 -7.15
C ARG A 91 -13.36 19.33 -5.93
N GLU A 92 -13.89 20.47 -5.51
CA GLU A 92 -13.46 21.18 -4.30
C GLU A 92 -13.73 20.32 -3.05
N ALA A 93 -14.96 19.83 -2.87
CA ALA A 93 -15.31 18.96 -1.74
C ALA A 93 -14.45 17.69 -1.67
N ILE A 94 -14.12 17.09 -2.82
CA ILE A 94 -13.22 15.94 -2.91
C ILE A 94 -11.80 16.30 -2.46
N LEU A 95 -11.28 17.46 -2.90
CA LEU A 95 -9.94 17.90 -2.53
C LEU A 95 -9.86 18.23 -1.04
N ASP A 96 -10.84 18.95 -0.49
CA ASP A 96 -10.91 19.24 0.95
C ASP A 96 -10.90 17.95 1.78
N TYR A 97 -11.69 16.96 1.37
CA TYR A 97 -11.75 15.66 2.04
C TYR A 97 -10.40 14.92 2.02
N LEU A 98 -9.78 14.83 0.84
CA LEU A 98 -8.54 14.10 0.62
C LEU A 98 -7.34 14.78 1.29
N GLN A 99 -7.22 16.09 1.13
CA GLN A 99 -6.13 16.89 1.68
C GLN A 99 -6.23 16.99 3.20
N GLY A 100 -7.44 17.19 3.73
CA GLY A 100 -7.66 17.27 5.18
C GLY A 100 -7.25 15.99 5.90
N ARG A 101 -7.32 14.83 5.24
CA ARG A 101 -7.02 13.51 5.81
C ARG A 101 -5.69 12.92 5.31
N SER A 102 -4.87 13.68 4.62
CA SER A 102 -3.53 13.25 4.22
C SER A 102 -2.65 12.92 5.42
N GLY A 103 -1.89 11.82 5.33
CA GLY A 103 -0.94 11.40 6.37
C GLY A 103 -1.57 10.89 7.67
N ARG A 104 -2.88 10.62 7.68
CA ARG A 104 -3.62 10.03 8.81
C ARG A 104 -4.11 8.62 8.51
#